data_AF-A0A7K0S3P2-F1
#
_entry.id   AF-A0A7K0S3P2-F1
#
_cell.length_a   1.000
_cell.length_b   1.000
_cell.length_c   1.000
_cell.angle_alpha   90.00
_cell.angle_beta   90.00
_cell.angle_gamma   90.00
#
_symmetry.space_group_name_H-M   'P 1'
#
loop_
_entity.id
_entity.type
_entity.pdbx_description
1 polymer ?
#
loop_
_entity_poly.entity_id
_entity_poly.type
_entity_poly.pdbx_seq_one_letter_code
_entity_poly.pdbx_strand_id
1 'polypeptide(L)'
;RMEAVLEDAYILIVNSKIANIKDLVPILEKVMQSGKPLAIIAEEIEGEALATLVVNKIRGIFRAAAVKAPGFGDRRKAMLQDIAILTGATVISEEVGLKLESAGLELLGRARKVVISKEETTIVEGGGDEAQIKGRVAQIRQEIENSDSDYDREKLQERLAKLAGGVAVIKAGAATEVELKERKHRIEDAVRNAKAAVEEGIVAGGGVALLQAATQAFKKLKLEGEEATGAKIVELSIEAPLKQIAVNAGLEGGVVVEKVRHLEVGFGLNAATGEYVDMIKAGIIDPAKVTRSALQNAASIAALFITTEAVITDKPEPKSSAPAGDPSGGMDF
;
A
#
# COMPACT_ATOMS: atom_id res chain seq x y z
N ARG A 1 -5.17 -10.50 -0.54
CA ARG A 1 -4.73 -9.11 -0.80
C ARG A 1 -5.51 -8.57 -1.99
N MET A 2 -5.97 -7.32 -1.91
CA MET A 2 -6.62 -6.63 -3.03
C MET A 2 -5.55 -5.97 -3.91
N GLU A 3 -4.78 -6.78 -4.63
CA GLU A 3 -3.74 -6.32 -5.56
C GLU A 3 -3.94 -7.00 -6.92
N ALA A 4 -3.72 -6.25 -8.01
CA ALA A 4 -3.61 -6.79 -9.35
C ALA A 4 -2.13 -6.95 -9.69
N VAL A 5 -1.71 -8.19 -9.95
CA VAL A 5 -0.33 -8.52 -10.32
C VAL A 5 -0.30 -8.97 -11.78
N LEU A 6 0.49 -8.27 -12.59
CA LEU A 6 0.74 -8.60 -13.99
C LEU A 6 2.22 -9.00 -14.14
N GLU A 7 2.49 -10.26 -14.46
CA GLU A 7 3.84 -10.78 -14.73
C GLU A 7 4.13 -10.70 -16.24
N ASP A 8 5.34 -10.28 -16.61
CA ASP A 8 5.81 -10.08 -17.99
C ASP A 8 4.81 -9.29 -18.84
N ALA A 9 4.51 -8.06 -18.39
CA ALA A 9 3.43 -7.25 -18.91
C ALA A 9 3.90 -6.26 -19.99
N TYR A 10 3.03 -6.03 -20.97
CA TYR A 10 3.10 -4.84 -21.80
C TYR A 10 2.56 -3.62 -21.05
N ILE A 11 3.09 -2.45 -21.37
CA ILE A 11 2.70 -1.18 -20.76
C ILE A 11 2.30 -0.21 -21.88
N LEU A 12 1.01 0.11 -21.93
CA LEU A 12 0.43 1.12 -22.81
C LEU A 12 0.40 2.46 -22.08
N ILE A 13 1.00 3.49 -22.67
CA ILE A 13 1.06 4.84 -22.09
C ILE A 13 0.36 5.82 -23.04
N VAL A 14 -0.72 6.43 -22.56
CA VAL A 14 -1.55 7.35 -23.35
C VAL A 14 -1.69 8.67 -22.61
N ASN A 15 -1.40 9.79 -23.27
CA ASN A 15 -1.60 11.12 -22.72
C ASN A 15 -2.92 11.73 -23.22
N SER A 16 -4.01 11.01 -23.02
CA SER A 16 -5.39 11.46 -23.27
C SER A 16 -6.38 10.58 -22.50
N LYS A 17 -7.64 10.98 -22.47
CA LYS A 17 -8.74 10.18 -21.93
C LYS A 17 -9.09 9.05 -22.89
N ILE A 18 -9.41 7.88 -22.35
CA ILE A 18 -9.90 6.72 -23.10
C ILE A 18 -11.34 6.43 -22.66
N ALA A 19 -12.29 6.87 -23.49
CA ALA A 19 -13.72 6.63 -23.26
C ALA A 19 -14.30 5.58 -24.22
N ASN A 20 -13.80 5.52 -25.46
CA ASN A 20 -14.28 4.65 -26.52
C ASN A 20 -13.43 3.38 -26.61
N ILE A 21 -14.08 2.22 -26.62
CA ILE A 21 -13.39 0.94 -26.74
C ILE A 21 -12.74 0.75 -28.12
N LYS A 22 -13.32 1.33 -29.19
CA LYS A 22 -12.84 1.16 -30.57
C LYS A 22 -11.38 1.58 -30.71
N ASP A 23 -10.96 2.59 -29.97
CA ASP A 23 -9.59 3.12 -30.00
C ASP A 23 -8.61 2.10 -29.42
N LEU A 24 -9.04 1.28 -28.44
CA LEU A 24 -8.25 0.24 -27.81
C LEU A 24 -8.29 -1.11 -28.53
N VAL A 25 -9.32 -1.40 -29.34
CA VAL A 25 -9.47 -2.72 -29.99
C VAL A 25 -8.19 -3.15 -30.74
N PRO A 26 -7.56 -2.30 -31.58
CA PRO A 26 -6.38 -2.71 -32.35
C PRO A 26 -5.20 -3.15 -31.49
N ILE A 27 -4.96 -2.48 -30.36
CA ILE A 27 -3.86 -2.83 -29.46
C ILE A 27 -4.22 -4.02 -28.57
N LEU A 28 -5.47 -4.12 -28.12
CA LEU A 28 -5.95 -5.25 -27.32
C LEU A 28 -5.84 -6.55 -28.10
N GLU A 29 -6.24 -6.59 -29.37
CA GLU A 29 -6.14 -7.77 -30.22
C GLU A 29 -4.69 -8.24 -30.38
N LYS A 30 -3.77 -7.31 -30.66
CA LYS A 30 -2.33 -7.62 -30.79
C LYS A 30 -1.74 -8.15 -29.48
N VAL A 31 -2.10 -7.56 -28.35
CA VAL A 31 -1.62 -8.01 -27.03
C VAL A 31 -2.22 -9.37 -26.67
N MET A 32 -3.50 -9.60 -26.97
CA MET A 32 -4.15 -10.89 -26.77
C MET A 32 -3.47 -12.01 -27.54
N GLN A 33 -3.08 -11.78 -28.80
CA GLN A 33 -2.34 -12.76 -29.60
C GLN A 33 -0.98 -13.12 -28.99
N SER A 34 -0.36 -12.21 -28.26
CA SER A 34 0.90 -12.47 -27.56
C SER A 34 0.75 -13.28 -26.26
N GLY A 35 -0.48 -13.43 -25.74
CA GLY A 35 -0.77 -14.10 -24.48
C GLY A 35 -0.28 -13.36 -23.22
N LYS A 36 0.29 -12.16 -23.36
CA LYS A 36 0.84 -11.36 -22.26
C LYS A 36 -0.20 -10.44 -21.63
N PRO A 37 -0.08 -10.10 -20.34
CA PRO A 37 -0.94 -9.10 -19.72
C PRO A 37 -0.63 -7.66 -20.17
N LEU A 38 -1.59 -6.76 -19.99
CA LEU A 38 -1.49 -5.35 -20.35
C LEU A 38 -1.75 -4.43 -19.16
N ALA A 39 -0.79 -3.56 -18.83
CA ALA A 39 -1.00 -2.41 -17.97
C ALA A 39 -1.32 -1.18 -18.84
N ILE A 40 -2.44 -0.50 -18.57
CA ILE A 40 -2.86 0.70 -19.28
C ILE A 40 -2.69 1.89 -18.35
N ILE A 41 -1.86 2.87 -18.74
CA ILE A 41 -1.64 4.12 -18.04
C ILE A 41 -2.17 5.24 -18.93
N ALA A 42 -3.28 5.87 -18.53
CA ALA A 42 -3.89 6.96 -19.29
C ALA A 42 -4.30 8.12 -18.37
N GLU A 43 -4.58 9.31 -18.93
CA GLU A 43 -5.12 10.42 -18.13
C GLU A 43 -6.37 9.99 -17.36
N GLU A 44 -7.29 9.32 -18.05
CA GLU A 44 -8.50 8.76 -17.48
C GLU A 44 -8.98 7.61 -18.36
N ILE A 45 -9.52 6.55 -17.75
CA ILE A 45 -10.20 5.46 -18.44
C ILE A 45 -11.62 5.43 -17.91
N GLU A 46 -12.60 5.68 -18.78
CA GLU A 46 -14.00 5.87 -18.37
C GLU A 46 -14.99 5.24 -19.35
N GLY A 47 -16.27 5.32 -19.01
CA GLY A 47 -17.38 4.92 -19.89
C GLY A 47 -17.30 3.47 -20.37
N GLU A 48 -17.56 3.30 -21.68
CA GLU A 48 -17.62 1.98 -22.33
C GLU A 48 -16.27 1.26 -22.26
N ALA A 49 -15.17 1.97 -22.47
CA ALA A 49 -13.83 1.37 -22.44
C ALA A 49 -13.55 0.67 -21.11
N LEU A 50 -13.82 1.33 -19.97
CA LEU A 50 -13.62 0.72 -18.65
C LEU A 50 -14.53 -0.48 -18.43
N ALA A 51 -15.82 -0.36 -18.77
CA ALA A 51 -16.79 -1.44 -18.62
C ALA A 51 -16.37 -2.68 -19.43
N THR A 52 -15.91 -2.49 -20.67
CA THR A 52 -15.44 -3.59 -21.51
C THR A 52 -14.17 -4.24 -20.95
N LEU A 53 -13.20 -3.46 -20.48
CA LEU A 53 -11.99 -4.01 -19.83
C LEU A 53 -12.36 -4.88 -18.62
N VAL A 54 -13.28 -4.41 -17.77
CA VAL A 54 -13.74 -5.13 -16.57
C VAL A 54 -14.46 -6.43 -16.93
N VAL A 55 -15.43 -6.38 -17.84
CA VAL A 55 -16.19 -7.58 -18.24
C VAL A 55 -15.29 -8.63 -18.87
N ASN A 56 -14.37 -8.24 -19.75
CA ASN A 56 -13.44 -9.19 -20.37
C ASN A 56 -12.42 -9.76 -19.38
N LYS A 57 -11.98 -8.95 -18.41
CA LYS A 57 -11.10 -9.42 -17.32
C LYS A 57 -11.80 -10.47 -16.45
N ILE A 58 -13.07 -10.24 -16.07
CA ILE A 58 -13.88 -11.18 -15.28
C ILE A 58 -14.12 -12.48 -16.05
N ARG A 59 -14.40 -12.38 -17.37
CA ARG A 59 -14.58 -13.54 -18.25
C ARG A 59 -13.27 -14.28 -18.58
N GLY A 60 -12.12 -13.77 -18.13
CA GLY A 60 -10.82 -14.38 -18.37
C GLY A 60 -10.31 -14.26 -19.82
N ILE A 61 -10.95 -13.41 -20.65
CA ILE A 61 -10.62 -13.26 -22.08
C ILE A 61 -9.24 -12.62 -22.25
N PHE A 62 -8.92 -11.59 -21.46
CA PHE A 62 -7.57 -11.05 -21.38
C PHE A 62 -7.25 -10.48 -20.01
N ARG A 63 -5.95 -10.40 -19.70
CA ARG A 63 -5.44 -9.94 -18.41
C ARG A 63 -4.98 -8.49 -18.54
N ALA A 64 -5.86 -7.54 -18.22
CA ALA A 64 -5.49 -6.13 -18.16
C ALA A 64 -5.74 -5.51 -16.79
N ALA A 65 -5.03 -4.43 -16.52
CA ALA A 65 -5.32 -3.49 -15.44
C ALA A 65 -5.09 -2.06 -15.95
N ALA A 66 -6.00 -1.15 -15.60
CA ALA A 66 -5.93 0.24 -15.99
C ALA A 66 -5.69 1.12 -14.76
N VAL A 67 -4.81 2.10 -14.90
CA VAL A 67 -4.44 3.07 -13.85
C VAL A 67 -4.40 4.47 -14.44
N LYS A 68 -4.76 5.45 -13.63
CA LYS A 68 -4.62 6.86 -14.02
C LYS A 68 -3.15 7.26 -14.05
N ALA A 69 -2.79 8.13 -14.98
CA ALA A 69 -1.46 8.70 -15.09
C ALA A 69 -1.13 9.52 -13.83
N PRO A 70 0.12 9.48 -13.34
CA PRO A 70 0.51 10.25 -12.18
C PRO A 70 0.66 11.74 -12.52
N GLY A 71 0.34 12.60 -11.55
CA GLY A 71 0.48 14.04 -11.68
C GLY A 71 -0.60 14.69 -12.55
N PHE A 72 -0.46 16.00 -12.78
CA PHE A 72 -1.41 16.83 -13.52
C PHE A 72 -0.67 17.80 -14.44
N GLY A 73 -1.32 18.22 -15.54
CA GLY A 73 -0.77 19.17 -16.51
C GLY A 73 0.57 18.72 -17.09
N ASP A 74 1.52 19.64 -17.21
CA ASP A 74 2.85 19.35 -17.78
C ASP A 74 3.66 18.35 -16.96
N ARG A 75 3.41 18.28 -15.64
CA ARG A 75 4.04 17.26 -14.79
C ARG A 75 3.58 15.86 -15.16
N ARG A 76 2.30 15.69 -15.50
CA ARG A 76 1.79 14.40 -16.00
C ARG A 76 2.53 14.00 -17.27
N LYS A 77 2.69 14.91 -18.23
CA LYS A 77 3.42 14.66 -19.47
C LYS A 77 4.87 14.24 -19.19
N ALA A 78 5.55 14.99 -18.32
CA ALA A 78 6.94 14.70 -17.94
C ALA A 78 7.08 13.34 -17.24
N MET A 79 6.15 12.99 -16.33
CA MET A 79 6.15 11.70 -15.63
C MET A 79 5.77 10.53 -16.55
N LEU A 80 4.84 10.72 -17.50
CA LEU A 80 4.54 9.71 -18.51
C LEU A 80 5.76 9.44 -19.39
N GLN A 81 6.52 10.47 -19.74
CA GLN A 81 7.78 10.32 -20.47
C GLN A 81 8.83 9.58 -19.64
N ASP A 82 8.91 9.84 -18.33
CA ASP A 82 9.80 9.11 -17.43
C ASP A 82 9.46 7.61 -17.39
N ILE A 83 8.17 7.26 -17.28
CA ILE A 83 7.69 5.87 -17.32
C ILE A 83 7.97 5.24 -18.70
N ALA A 84 7.79 6.00 -19.78
CA ALA A 84 8.06 5.54 -21.13
C ALA A 84 9.54 5.17 -21.30
N ILE A 85 10.46 6.04 -20.87
CA ILE A 85 11.91 5.78 -20.91
C ILE A 85 12.27 4.58 -20.03
N LEU A 86 11.70 4.47 -18.83
CA LEU A 86 11.95 3.35 -17.91
C LEU A 86 11.51 2.00 -18.50
N THR A 87 10.43 1.98 -19.26
CA THR A 87 9.79 0.75 -19.76
C THR A 87 10.10 0.45 -21.23
N GLY A 88 10.72 1.39 -21.95
CA GLY A 88 10.93 1.34 -23.39
C GLY A 88 9.67 1.63 -24.21
N ALA A 89 8.61 2.17 -23.60
CA ALA A 89 7.39 2.56 -24.30
C ALA A 89 7.57 3.87 -25.07
N THR A 90 6.62 4.16 -25.96
CA THR A 90 6.40 5.49 -26.52
C THR A 90 5.08 6.05 -25.99
N VAL A 91 5.08 7.29 -25.52
CA VAL A 91 3.85 7.96 -25.06
C VAL A 91 2.98 8.27 -26.27
N ILE A 92 1.78 7.69 -26.34
CA ILE A 92 0.81 8.00 -27.37
C ILE A 92 0.14 9.33 -26.99
N SER A 93 0.36 10.35 -27.81
CA SER A 93 -0.25 11.67 -27.62
C SER A 93 -0.55 12.30 -28.98
N GLU A 94 -1.71 12.93 -29.06
CA GLU A 94 -2.13 13.66 -30.26
C GLU A 94 -1.21 14.83 -30.58
N GLU A 95 -0.55 15.42 -29.57
CA GLU A 95 0.42 16.52 -29.72
C GLU A 95 1.64 16.13 -30.56
N VAL A 96 2.01 14.85 -30.55
CA VAL A 96 3.12 14.29 -31.36
C VAL A 96 2.62 13.51 -32.58
N GLY A 97 1.33 13.63 -32.90
CA GLY A 97 0.70 13.00 -34.07
C GLY A 97 0.44 11.50 -33.94
N LEU A 98 0.56 10.93 -32.73
CA LEU A 98 0.30 9.51 -32.49
C LEU A 98 -1.15 9.30 -32.04
N LYS A 99 -1.90 8.50 -32.80
CA LYS A 99 -3.27 8.10 -32.45
C LYS A 99 -3.30 6.69 -31.86
N LEU A 100 -4.15 6.48 -30.86
CA LEU A 100 -4.31 5.21 -30.17
C LEU A 100 -4.79 4.10 -31.14
N GLU A 101 -5.70 4.43 -32.04
CA GLU A 101 -6.22 3.53 -33.09
C GLU A 101 -5.13 2.94 -33.99
N SER A 102 -4.06 3.71 -34.25
CA SER A 102 -2.95 3.31 -35.12
C SER A 102 -1.78 2.67 -34.37
N ALA A 103 -1.88 2.51 -33.04
CA ALA A 103 -0.77 2.03 -32.23
C ALA A 103 -0.45 0.54 -32.52
N GLY A 104 0.84 0.24 -32.57
CA GLY A 104 1.35 -1.13 -32.63
C GLY A 104 2.07 -1.57 -31.36
N LEU A 105 2.52 -2.82 -31.36
CA LEU A 105 3.21 -3.42 -30.21
C LEU A 105 4.57 -2.76 -29.96
N GLU A 106 5.17 -2.17 -30.98
CA GLU A 106 6.43 -1.43 -30.95
C GLU A 106 6.37 -0.17 -30.07
N LEU A 107 5.17 0.40 -29.86
CA LEU A 107 4.98 1.55 -28.99
C LEU A 107 4.78 1.16 -27.52
N LEU A 108 4.56 -0.13 -27.23
CA LEU A 108 4.34 -0.60 -25.87
C LEU A 108 5.64 -0.80 -25.12
N GLY A 109 5.66 -0.38 -23.87
CA GLY A 109 6.74 -0.71 -22.95
C GLY A 109 6.63 -2.15 -22.47
N ARG A 110 7.69 -2.62 -21.83
CA ARG A 110 7.72 -3.92 -21.15
C ARG A 110 8.19 -3.76 -19.71
N ALA A 111 7.66 -4.59 -18.83
CA ALA A 111 8.20 -4.76 -17.50
C ALA A 111 8.05 -6.21 -17.05
N ARG A 112 8.99 -6.68 -16.25
CA ARG A 112 8.92 -8.04 -15.68
C ARG A 112 7.70 -8.20 -14.79
N LYS A 113 7.34 -7.18 -14.01
CA LYS A 113 6.19 -7.25 -13.11
C LYS A 113 5.57 -5.88 -12.86
N VAL A 114 4.25 -5.79 -12.90
CA VAL A 114 3.47 -4.62 -12.51
C VAL A 114 2.55 -5.02 -11.37
N VAL A 115 2.63 -4.31 -10.24
CA VAL A 115 1.78 -4.53 -9.06
C VAL A 115 0.95 -3.29 -8.82
N ILE A 116 -0.36 -3.45 -8.83
CA ILE A 116 -1.32 -2.36 -8.64
C ILE A 116 -2.14 -2.66 -7.39
N SER A 117 -2.11 -1.74 -6.43
CA SER A 117 -3.01 -1.75 -5.27
C SER A 117 -4.07 -0.66 -5.42
N LYS A 118 -4.88 -0.43 -4.39
CA LYS A 118 -5.87 0.65 -4.37
C LYS A 118 -5.25 2.04 -4.54
N GLU A 119 -4.04 2.25 -4.03
CA GLU A 119 -3.42 3.57 -3.90
C GLU A 119 -2.08 3.72 -4.63
N GLU A 120 -1.40 2.61 -4.93
CA GLU A 120 -0.07 2.62 -5.55
C GLU A 120 0.03 1.68 -6.75
N THR A 121 0.90 2.04 -7.70
CA THR A 121 1.30 1.20 -8.82
C THR A 121 2.82 1.12 -8.85
N THR A 122 3.35 -0.10 -8.85
CA THR A 122 4.79 -0.37 -8.89
C THR A 122 5.14 -1.12 -10.16
N ILE A 123 6.08 -0.57 -10.93
CA ILE A 123 6.65 -1.20 -12.12
C ILE A 123 8.03 -1.72 -11.74
N VAL A 124 8.25 -3.03 -11.89
CA VAL A 124 9.49 -3.72 -11.50
C VAL A 124 10.22 -4.19 -12.75
N GLU A 125 11.50 -3.82 -12.86
CA GLU A 125 12.39 -4.18 -13.97
C GLU A 125 11.76 -3.84 -15.33
N GLY A 126 11.68 -2.53 -15.63
CA GLY A 126 11.26 -2.02 -16.93
C GLY A 126 12.29 -2.34 -18.02
N GLY A 127 11.82 -2.61 -19.24
CA GLY A 127 12.65 -3.00 -20.39
C GLY A 127 13.27 -1.83 -21.14
N GLY A 128 13.38 -0.64 -20.53
CA GLY A 128 13.97 0.54 -21.14
C GLY A 128 15.48 0.46 -21.31
N ASP A 129 16.02 1.25 -22.24
CA ASP A 129 17.46 1.32 -22.49
C ASP A 129 18.20 2.06 -21.36
N GLU A 130 19.26 1.45 -20.83
CA GLU A 130 20.03 2.04 -19.73
C GLU A 130 20.65 3.39 -20.06
N ALA A 131 21.08 3.62 -21.32
CA ALA A 131 21.70 4.87 -21.71
C ALA A 131 20.64 5.99 -21.78
N GLN A 132 19.44 5.70 -22.28
CA GLN A 132 18.30 6.62 -22.25
C GLN A 132 17.88 6.96 -20.81
N ILE A 133 17.84 5.98 -19.90
CA ILE A 133 17.52 6.21 -18.48
C ILE A 133 18.59 7.10 -17.84
N LYS A 134 19.88 6.81 -18.04
CA LYS A 134 20.99 7.64 -17.53
C LYS A 134 20.94 9.07 -18.08
N GLY A 135 20.64 9.23 -19.37
CA GLY A 135 20.45 10.53 -20.00
C GLY A 135 19.30 11.32 -19.37
N ARG A 136 18.16 10.65 -19.11
CA ARG A 136 17.01 11.27 -18.45
C ARG A 136 17.30 11.67 -17.01
N VAL A 137 18.02 10.83 -16.27
CA VAL A 137 18.48 11.11 -14.90
C VAL A 137 19.40 12.35 -14.89
N ALA A 138 20.34 12.45 -15.83
CA ALA A 138 21.22 13.60 -15.96
C ALA A 138 20.45 14.90 -16.28
N GLN A 139 19.47 14.81 -17.18
CA GLN A 139 18.59 15.94 -17.51
C GLN A 139 17.85 16.45 -16.27
N ILE A 140 17.22 15.57 -15.48
CA ILE A 140 16.47 15.98 -14.29
C ILE A 140 17.40 16.58 -13.22
N ARG A 141 18.64 16.07 -13.07
CA ARG A 141 19.64 16.68 -12.18
C ARG A 141 19.96 18.11 -12.59
N GLN A 142 20.16 18.36 -13.88
CA GLN A 142 20.40 19.71 -14.39
C GLN A 142 19.18 20.63 -14.21
N GLU A 143 17.96 20.10 -14.40
CA GLU A 143 16.72 20.84 -14.12
C GLU A 143 16.60 21.24 -12.63
N ILE A 144 17.05 20.39 -11.70
CA ILE A 144 17.08 20.70 -10.26
C ILE A 144 18.06 21.85 -9.96
N GLU A 145 19.27 21.79 -10.51
CA GLU A 145 20.32 22.80 -10.29
C GLU A 145 19.91 24.18 -10.82
N ASN A 146 19.20 24.21 -11.95
CA ASN A 146 18.73 25.44 -12.58
C ASN A 146 17.39 25.95 -12.00
N SER A 147 16.79 25.26 -11.04
CA SER A 147 15.51 25.66 -10.46
C SER A 147 15.71 26.59 -9.27
N ASP A 148 15.03 27.74 -9.30
CA ASP A 148 15.01 28.73 -8.22
C ASP A 148 13.89 28.48 -7.18
N SER A 149 13.05 27.46 -7.41
CA SER A 149 11.86 27.16 -6.63
C SER A 149 12.07 25.90 -5.80
N ASP A 150 12.01 26.02 -4.47
CA ASP A 150 12.16 24.86 -3.57
C ASP A 150 11.08 23.79 -3.81
N TYR A 151 9.87 24.23 -4.16
CA TYR A 151 8.78 23.33 -4.54
C TYR A 151 9.13 22.51 -5.79
N ASP A 152 9.68 23.14 -6.83
CA ASP A 152 10.03 22.44 -8.07
C ASP A 152 11.23 21.51 -7.86
N ARG A 153 12.23 21.93 -7.06
CA ARG A 153 13.34 21.07 -6.65
C ARG A 153 12.85 19.81 -5.95
N GLU A 154 11.93 19.93 -4.99
CA GLU A 154 11.35 18.78 -4.28
C GLU A 154 10.66 17.82 -5.26
N LYS A 155 9.85 18.33 -6.19
CA LYS A 155 9.14 17.47 -7.17
C LYS A 155 10.05 16.85 -8.22
N LEU A 156 11.10 17.55 -8.63
CA LEU A 156 12.13 16.98 -9.49
C LEU A 156 12.96 15.92 -8.76
N GLN A 157 13.25 16.12 -7.48
CA GLN A 157 13.91 15.11 -6.63
C GLN A 157 13.07 13.85 -6.48
N GLU A 158 11.75 13.96 -6.31
CA GLU A 158 10.85 12.79 -6.29
C GLU A 158 10.92 11.99 -7.60
N ARG A 159 10.91 12.68 -8.76
CA ARG A 159 11.03 12.04 -10.08
C ARG A 159 12.39 11.39 -10.26
N LEU A 160 13.46 12.10 -9.91
CA LEU A 160 14.82 11.60 -9.92
C LEU A 160 14.96 10.35 -9.05
N ALA A 161 14.40 10.36 -7.84
CA ALA A 161 14.43 9.22 -6.93
C ALA A 161 13.68 8.01 -7.51
N LYS A 162 12.58 8.21 -8.24
CA LYS A 162 11.85 7.12 -8.90
C LYS A 162 12.58 6.54 -10.12
N LEU A 163 13.37 7.33 -10.82
CA LEU A 163 14.15 6.89 -11.99
C LEU A 163 15.52 6.32 -11.63
N ALA A 164 16.21 6.94 -10.67
CA ALA A 164 17.54 6.52 -10.21
C ALA A 164 17.46 5.51 -9.06
N GLY A 165 16.34 5.45 -8.35
CA GLY A 165 16.10 4.52 -7.26
C GLY A 165 15.98 3.10 -7.79
N GLY A 166 17.01 2.29 -7.54
CA GLY A 166 16.98 0.87 -7.84
C GLY A 166 15.83 0.19 -7.12
N VAL A 167 15.12 -0.70 -7.82
CA VAL A 167 14.11 -1.56 -7.21
C VAL A 167 14.82 -2.75 -6.59
N ALA A 168 14.81 -2.83 -5.26
CA ALA A 168 15.29 -4.01 -4.54
C ALA A 168 14.20 -5.09 -4.50
N VAL A 169 14.52 -6.31 -4.94
CA VAL A 169 13.59 -7.45 -4.92
C VAL A 169 14.02 -8.45 -3.85
N ILE A 170 13.20 -8.64 -2.82
CA ILE A 170 13.41 -9.67 -1.80
C ILE A 170 12.68 -10.95 -2.22
N LYS A 171 13.43 -12.00 -2.52
CA LYS A 171 12.89 -13.32 -2.87
C LYS A 171 12.75 -14.18 -1.60
N ALA A 172 11.52 -14.37 -1.13
CA ALA A 172 11.23 -15.31 -0.06
C ALA A 172 11.14 -16.75 -0.60
N GLY A 173 11.77 -17.70 0.09
CA GLY A 173 11.67 -19.13 -0.20
C GLY A 173 11.24 -19.91 1.04
N ALA A 174 10.52 -21.02 0.84
CA ALA A 174 10.05 -21.92 1.89
C ALA A 174 9.77 -23.33 1.33
N ALA A 175 9.65 -24.33 2.21
CA ALA A 175 9.45 -25.72 1.79
C ALA A 175 8.00 -26.02 1.37
N THR A 176 7.04 -25.26 1.90
CA THR A 176 5.61 -25.40 1.59
C THR A 176 5.00 -24.05 1.23
N GLU A 177 3.88 -24.05 0.50
CA GLU A 177 3.20 -22.82 0.10
C GLU A 177 2.66 -22.03 1.29
N VAL A 178 2.16 -22.72 2.32
CA VAL A 178 1.65 -22.09 3.55
C VAL A 178 2.77 -21.34 4.27
N GLU A 179 3.93 -21.98 4.43
CA GLU A 179 5.12 -21.36 5.02
C GLU A 179 5.63 -20.20 4.16
N LEU A 180 5.64 -20.36 2.83
CA LEU A 180 6.05 -19.32 1.89
C LEU A 180 5.21 -18.06 2.07
N LYS A 181 3.89 -18.23 2.16
CA LYS A 181 2.94 -17.13 2.31
C LYS A 181 3.17 -16.38 3.63
N GLU A 182 3.34 -17.11 4.72
CA GLU A 182 3.58 -16.52 6.04
C GLU A 182 4.94 -15.84 6.14
N ARG A 183 6.01 -16.48 5.66
CA ARG A 183 7.35 -15.88 5.61
C ARG A 183 7.36 -14.63 4.73
N LYS A 184 6.67 -14.66 3.58
CA LYS A 184 6.53 -13.49 2.71
C LYS A 184 5.83 -12.34 3.44
N HIS A 185 4.71 -12.60 4.11
CA HIS A 185 3.99 -11.55 4.86
C HIS A 185 4.87 -10.93 5.95
N ARG A 186 5.59 -11.75 6.74
CA ARG A 186 6.50 -11.25 7.77
C ARG A 186 7.62 -10.37 7.21
N ILE A 187 8.18 -10.73 6.06
CA ILE A 187 9.19 -9.91 5.37
C ILE A 187 8.60 -8.58 4.93
N GLU A 188 7.39 -8.59 4.36
CA GLU A 188 6.71 -7.38 3.89
C GLU A 188 6.40 -6.43 5.06
N ASP A 189 5.93 -6.95 6.18
CA ASP A 189 5.67 -6.17 7.40
C ASP A 189 6.98 -5.59 7.96
N ALA A 190 8.07 -6.36 7.98
CA ALA A 190 9.38 -5.87 8.40
C ALA A 190 9.89 -4.73 7.52
N VAL A 191 9.75 -4.83 6.20
CA VAL A 191 10.13 -3.75 5.26
C VAL A 191 9.31 -2.49 5.50
N ARG A 192 8.00 -2.63 5.74
CA ARG A 192 7.11 -1.48 6.03
C ARG A 192 7.47 -0.81 7.35
N ASN A 193 7.76 -1.60 8.39
CA ASN A 193 8.20 -1.08 9.69
C ASN A 193 9.54 -0.34 9.57
N ALA A 194 10.50 -0.90 8.83
CA ALA A 194 11.78 -0.23 8.58
C ALA A 194 11.59 1.12 7.86
N LYS A 195 10.72 1.18 6.83
CA LYS A 195 10.38 2.44 6.15
C LYS A 195 9.75 3.46 7.12
N ALA A 196 8.76 3.02 7.90
CA ALA A 196 8.10 3.89 8.88
C ALA A 196 9.06 4.40 9.96
N ALA A 197 10.05 3.59 10.35
CA ALA A 197 11.09 3.96 11.30
C ALA A 197 12.06 5.00 10.74
N VAL A 198 12.39 4.93 9.45
CA VAL A 198 13.20 5.95 8.77
C VAL A 198 12.45 7.29 8.69
N GLU A 199 11.13 7.26 8.52
CA GLU A 199 10.31 8.48 8.37
C GLU A 199 10.09 9.25 9.68
N GLU A 200 9.66 8.57 10.76
CA GLU A 200 9.29 9.23 12.03
C GLU A 200 10.14 8.77 13.23
N GLY A 201 11.18 7.96 13.01
CA GLY A 201 12.03 7.43 14.07
C GLY A 201 11.45 6.22 14.79
N ILE A 202 12.10 5.85 15.90
CA ILE A 202 11.81 4.65 16.70
C ILE A 202 11.51 5.02 18.15
N VAL A 203 10.73 4.18 18.81
CA VAL A 203 10.39 4.28 20.24
C VAL A 203 10.56 2.93 20.95
N ALA A 204 10.56 2.94 22.28
CA ALA A 204 10.54 1.73 23.09
C ALA A 204 9.29 0.88 22.76
N GLY A 205 9.51 -0.34 22.28
CA GLY A 205 8.45 -1.20 21.78
C GLY A 205 7.63 -1.87 22.87
N GLY A 206 6.81 -2.85 22.48
CA GLY A 206 6.04 -3.68 23.42
C GLY A 206 4.94 -2.92 24.17
N GLY A 207 4.47 -1.80 23.62
CA GLY A 207 3.47 -0.93 24.26
C GLY A 207 4.02 -0.01 25.37
N VAL A 208 5.33 -0.06 25.65
CA VAL A 208 5.99 0.71 26.72
C VAL A 208 5.93 2.20 26.44
N ALA A 209 6.32 2.62 25.23
CA ALA A 209 6.31 4.03 24.86
C ALA A 209 4.92 4.67 24.98
N LEU A 210 3.88 3.93 24.57
CA LEU A 210 2.49 4.41 24.64
C LEU A 210 2.05 4.63 26.10
N LEU A 211 2.29 3.64 26.97
CA LEU A 211 1.95 3.69 28.39
C LEU A 211 2.67 4.82 29.13
N GLN A 212 3.98 4.95 28.93
CA GLN A 212 4.80 5.95 29.61
C GLN A 212 4.49 7.37 29.13
N ALA A 213 4.31 7.56 27.82
CA ALA A 213 3.92 8.85 27.25
C ALA A 213 2.55 9.30 27.76
N ALA A 214 1.57 8.38 27.80
CA ALA A 214 0.25 8.66 28.31
C ALA A 214 0.29 9.08 29.79
N THR A 215 1.02 8.35 30.63
CA THR A 215 1.16 8.67 32.06
C THR A 215 1.64 10.10 32.29
N GLN A 216 2.52 10.61 31.43
CA GLN A 216 2.97 12.01 31.52
C GLN A 216 1.98 13.00 30.90
N ALA A 217 1.32 12.64 29.80
CA ALA A 217 0.35 13.48 29.12
C ALA A 217 -0.89 13.75 29.99
N PHE A 218 -1.47 12.70 30.60
CA PHE A 218 -2.68 12.82 31.42
C PHE A 218 -2.48 13.67 32.68
N LYS A 219 -1.28 13.67 33.28
CA LYS A 219 -0.95 14.55 34.43
C LYS A 219 -1.07 16.04 34.13
N LYS A 220 -0.98 16.43 32.86
CA LYS A 220 -1.06 17.84 32.42
C LYS A 220 -2.48 18.28 32.09
N LEU A 221 -3.41 17.35 31.96
CA LEU A 221 -4.79 17.63 31.59
C LEU A 221 -5.58 18.08 32.82
N LYS A 222 -6.33 19.18 32.67
CA LYS A 222 -7.30 19.67 33.64
C LYS A 222 -8.66 19.61 32.95
N LEU A 223 -9.38 18.53 33.17
CA LEU A 223 -10.67 18.24 32.53
C LEU A 223 -11.72 18.01 33.61
N GLU A 224 -12.96 18.34 33.30
CA GLU A 224 -14.10 18.21 34.19
C GLU A 224 -15.25 17.49 33.49
N GLY A 225 -16.21 16.96 34.25
CA GLY A 225 -17.40 16.32 33.70
C GLY A 225 -17.11 15.17 32.73
N GLU A 226 -17.82 15.17 31.59
CA GLU A 226 -17.74 14.11 30.58
C GLU A 226 -16.38 14.06 29.86
N GLU A 227 -15.69 15.19 29.72
CA GLU A 227 -14.36 15.22 29.12
C GLU A 227 -13.34 14.44 29.97
N ALA A 228 -13.45 14.53 31.30
CA ALA A 228 -12.62 13.74 32.22
C ALA A 228 -12.90 12.23 32.09
N THR A 229 -14.17 11.85 31.90
CA THR A 229 -14.55 10.46 31.63
C THR A 229 -13.96 9.97 30.31
N GLY A 230 -14.05 10.77 29.24
CA GLY A 230 -13.45 10.45 27.93
C GLY A 230 -11.94 10.26 28.03
N ALA A 231 -11.25 11.16 28.75
CA ALA A 231 -9.83 11.03 29.02
C ALA A 231 -9.50 9.72 29.76
N LYS A 232 -10.32 9.33 30.75
CA LYS A 232 -10.11 8.09 31.50
C LYS A 232 -10.27 6.83 30.65
N ILE A 233 -11.19 6.84 29.69
CA ILE A 233 -11.36 5.74 28.71
C ILE A 233 -10.07 5.55 27.91
N VAL A 234 -9.48 6.64 27.42
CA VAL A 234 -8.23 6.59 26.66
C VAL A 234 -7.07 6.12 27.54
N GLU A 235 -6.98 6.63 28.77
CA GLU A 235 -5.94 6.24 29.74
C GLU A 235 -5.94 4.73 29.98
N LEU A 236 -7.12 4.13 30.20
CA LEU A 236 -7.27 2.69 30.39
C LEU A 236 -6.97 1.90 29.11
N SER A 237 -7.39 2.41 27.95
CA SER A 237 -7.22 1.72 26.66
C SER A 237 -5.75 1.62 26.24
N ILE A 238 -4.93 2.60 26.62
CA ILE A 238 -3.50 2.64 26.30
C ILE A 238 -2.70 1.50 26.95
N GLU A 239 -3.19 0.94 28.06
CA GLU A 239 -2.55 -0.21 28.71
C GLU A 239 -2.74 -1.52 27.93
N ALA A 240 -3.79 -1.60 27.10
CA ALA A 240 -4.22 -2.83 26.45
C ALA A 240 -3.13 -3.53 25.61
N PRO A 241 -2.30 -2.84 24.81
CA PRO A 241 -1.24 -3.48 24.03
C PRO A 241 -0.22 -4.21 24.90
N LEU A 242 0.34 -3.54 25.92
CA LEU A 242 1.31 -4.15 26.84
C LEU A 242 0.68 -5.29 27.63
N LYS A 243 -0.55 -5.09 28.11
CA LYS A 243 -1.32 -6.12 28.83
C LYS A 243 -1.53 -7.36 27.98
N GLN A 244 -1.92 -7.20 26.72
CA GLN A 244 -2.15 -8.32 25.81
C GLN A 244 -0.86 -9.07 25.49
N ILE A 245 0.26 -8.36 25.29
CA ILE A 245 1.57 -8.96 25.08
C ILE A 245 1.98 -9.79 26.31
N ALA A 246 1.80 -9.26 27.52
CA ALA A 246 2.09 -9.97 28.76
C ALA A 246 1.23 -11.24 28.94
N VAL A 247 -0.07 -11.14 28.67
CA VAL A 247 -1.00 -12.28 28.76
C VAL A 247 -0.62 -13.37 27.75
N ASN A 248 -0.27 -13.00 26.52
CA ASN A 248 0.19 -13.95 25.50
C ASN A 248 1.53 -14.62 25.88
N ALA A 249 2.33 -13.97 26.73
CA ALA A 249 3.56 -14.53 27.30
C ALA A 249 3.33 -15.33 28.61
N GLY A 250 2.08 -15.50 29.04
CA GLY A 250 1.73 -16.25 30.26
C GLY A 250 1.94 -15.47 31.57
N LEU A 251 2.03 -14.14 31.50
CA LEU A 251 2.21 -13.26 32.66
C LEU A 251 0.92 -12.56 33.07
N GLU A 252 0.86 -12.09 34.31
CA GLU A 252 -0.27 -11.29 34.82
C GLU A 252 -0.15 -9.86 34.28
N GLY A 253 -1.01 -9.53 33.30
CA GLY A 253 -0.86 -8.29 32.54
C GLY A 253 -1.10 -7.01 33.34
N GLY A 254 -1.93 -7.04 34.39
CA GLY A 254 -2.15 -5.86 35.25
C GLY A 254 -0.91 -5.53 36.07
N VAL A 255 -0.29 -6.54 36.68
CA VAL A 255 0.98 -6.44 37.42
C VAL A 255 2.09 -5.95 36.51
N VAL A 256 2.17 -6.46 35.27
CA VAL A 256 3.18 -6.01 34.31
C VAL A 256 2.99 -4.54 33.97
N VAL A 257 1.78 -4.12 33.59
CA VAL A 257 1.46 -2.73 33.25
C VAL A 257 1.81 -1.80 34.41
N GLU A 258 1.37 -2.15 35.62
CA GLU A 258 1.61 -1.33 36.80
C GLU A 258 3.09 -1.20 37.13
N LYS A 259 3.85 -2.28 36.96
CA LYS A 259 5.31 -2.25 37.12
C LYS A 259 5.97 -1.35 36.07
N VAL A 260 5.66 -1.52 34.78
CA VAL A 260 6.26 -0.73 33.68
C VAL A 260 5.94 0.77 33.82
N ARG A 261 4.76 1.12 34.33
CA ARG A 261 4.35 2.51 34.57
C ARG A 261 5.29 3.25 35.54
N HIS A 262 5.92 2.52 36.46
CA HIS A 262 6.81 3.06 37.50
C HIS A 262 8.30 2.89 37.19
N LEU A 263 8.65 2.26 36.07
CA LEU A 263 10.04 2.14 35.64
C LEU A 263 10.55 3.42 34.97
N GLU A 264 11.86 3.51 34.83
CA GLU A 264 12.50 4.58 34.06
C GLU A 264 11.98 4.59 32.60
N VAL A 265 11.97 5.77 32.00
CA VAL A 265 11.53 5.93 30.61
C VAL A 265 12.38 5.05 29.70
N GLY A 266 11.71 4.25 28.86
CA GLY A 266 12.36 3.30 27.96
C GLY A 266 12.65 1.92 28.57
N PHE A 267 12.43 1.71 29.87
CA PHE A 267 12.46 0.37 30.47
C PHE A 267 11.09 -0.30 30.40
N GLY A 268 11.08 -1.60 30.08
CA GLY A 268 9.84 -2.37 29.96
C GLY A 268 10.06 -3.87 30.00
N LEU A 269 8.98 -4.61 29.79
CA LEU A 269 9.01 -6.07 29.78
C LEU A 269 9.52 -6.59 28.42
N ASN A 270 10.58 -7.38 28.43
CA ASN A 270 10.90 -8.30 27.35
C ASN A 270 10.03 -9.56 27.51
N ALA A 271 8.93 -9.63 26.77
CA ALA A 271 7.97 -10.74 26.88
C ALA A 271 8.51 -12.10 26.42
N ALA A 272 9.63 -12.14 25.67
CA ALA A 272 10.27 -13.38 25.28
C ALA A 272 11.10 -14.01 26.40
N THR A 273 11.65 -13.20 27.31
CA THR A 273 12.49 -13.67 28.43
C THR A 273 11.83 -13.51 29.80
N GLY A 274 10.81 -12.65 29.92
CA GLY A 274 10.17 -12.29 31.18
C GLY A 274 10.91 -11.22 31.99
N GLU A 275 12.01 -10.68 31.46
CA GLU A 275 12.87 -9.73 32.17
C GLU A 275 12.49 -8.27 31.88
N TYR A 276 12.80 -7.38 32.82
CA TYR A 276 12.61 -5.94 32.65
C TYR A 276 13.93 -5.30 32.23
N VAL A 277 13.95 -4.70 31.04
CA VAL A 277 15.16 -4.25 30.37
C VAL A 277 14.98 -2.88 29.73
N ASP A 278 16.08 -2.22 29.40
CA ASP A 278 16.07 -1.08 28.48
C ASP A 278 15.69 -1.58 27.09
N MET A 279 14.49 -1.20 26.63
CA MET A 279 13.86 -1.75 25.44
C MET A 279 14.68 -1.43 24.18
N ILE A 280 15.25 -0.23 24.09
CA ILE A 280 16.04 0.20 22.93
C ILE A 280 17.37 -0.54 22.91
N LYS A 281 18.06 -0.63 24.05
CA LYS A 281 19.33 -1.38 24.13
C LYS A 281 19.13 -2.88 23.88
N ALA A 282 17.98 -3.44 24.27
CA ALA A 282 17.61 -4.82 23.99
C ALA A 282 17.13 -5.05 22.54
N GLY A 283 17.02 -3.99 21.72
CA GLY A 283 16.55 -4.08 20.33
C GLY A 283 15.04 -4.27 20.17
N ILE A 284 14.26 -4.07 21.23
CA ILE A 284 12.80 -4.14 21.21
C ILE A 284 12.25 -2.74 20.93
N ILE A 285 12.20 -2.42 19.64
CA ILE A 285 11.85 -1.09 19.14
C ILE A 285 10.64 -1.17 18.21
N ASP A 286 9.79 -0.14 18.27
CA ASP A 286 8.67 0.04 17.35
C ASP A 286 8.83 1.36 16.58
N PRO A 287 8.40 1.45 15.30
CA PRO A 287 8.36 2.72 14.58
C PRO A 287 7.37 3.70 15.24
N ALA A 288 7.80 4.93 15.50
CA ALA A 288 6.95 5.94 16.14
C ALA A 288 5.64 6.19 15.38
N LYS A 289 5.73 6.21 14.05
CA LYS A 289 4.59 6.35 13.12
C LYS A 289 3.53 5.28 13.36
N VAL A 290 3.95 4.03 13.56
CA VAL A 290 3.02 2.90 13.75
C VAL A 290 2.29 3.04 15.08
N THR A 291 3.02 3.31 16.16
CA THR A 291 2.43 3.49 17.50
C THR A 291 1.42 4.64 17.54
N ARG A 292 1.76 5.80 16.96
CA ARG A 292 0.86 6.97 16.89
C ARG A 292 -0.36 6.70 16.01
N SER A 293 -0.13 6.14 14.81
CA SER A 293 -1.22 5.89 13.85
C SER A 293 -2.21 4.85 14.39
N ALA A 294 -1.72 3.82 15.08
CA ALA A 294 -2.58 2.83 15.72
C ALA A 294 -3.51 3.47 16.77
N LEU A 295 -2.96 4.32 17.65
CA LEU A 295 -3.77 5.03 18.66
C LEU A 295 -4.81 5.96 18.00
N GLN A 296 -4.40 6.77 17.03
CA GLN A 296 -5.28 7.74 16.38
C GLN A 296 -6.43 7.06 15.62
N ASN A 297 -6.14 6.01 14.86
CA ASN A 297 -7.15 5.27 14.12
C ASN A 297 -8.11 4.54 15.06
N ALA A 298 -7.60 3.91 16.12
CA ALA A 298 -8.43 3.25 17.13
C ALA A 298 -9.36 4.25 17.83
N ALA A 299 -8.83 5.40 18.26
CA ALA A 299 -9.60 6.45 18.91
C ALA A 299 -10.66 7.05 17.95
N SER A 300 -10.31 7.27 16.69
CA SER A 300 -11.24 7.81 15.68
C SER A 300 -12.46 6.91 15.47
N ILE A 301 -12.26 5.59 15.35
CA ILE A 301 -13.35 4.65 15.18
C ILE A 301 -14.14 4.48 16.49
N ALA A 302 -13.45 4.34 17.62
CA ALA A 302 -14.12 4.17 18.92
C ALA A 302 -15.01 5.37 19.28
N ALA A 303 -14.54 6.60 19.03
CA ALA A 303 -15.33 7.81 19.27
C ALA A 303 -16.61 7.83 18.45
N LEU A 304 -16.53 7.46 17.15
CA LEU A 304 -17.71 7.35 16.28
C LEU A 304 -18.72 6.32 16.81
N PHE A 305 -18.22 5.14 17.22
CA PHE A 305 -19.07 4.07 17.76
C PHE A 305 -19.77 4.47 19.05
N ILE A 306 -19.07 5.12 20.00
CA ILE A 306 -19.65 5.52 21.29
C ILE A 306 -20.76 6.57 21.10
N THR A 307 -20.70 7.37 20.04
CA THR A 307 -21.75 8.35 19.70
C THR A 307 -22.88 7.79 18.81
N THR A 308 -22.86 6.49 18.50
CA THR A 308 -23.86 5.89 17.61
C THR A 308 -25.15 5.57 18.37
N GLU A 309 -26.18 6.40 18.19
CA GLU A 309 -27.50 6.21 18.81
C GLU A 309 -28.40 5.20 18.08
N ALA A 310 -28.24 5.08 16.75
CA ALA A 310 -29.05 4.18 15.94
C ALA A 310 -28.25 3.62 14.76
N VAL A 311 -28.61 2.39 14.35
CA VAL A 311 -28.04 1.70 13.19
C VAL A 311 -29.19 1.26 12.29
N ILE A 312 -29.11 1.59 10.99
CA ILE A 312 -30.02 1.09 9.97
C ILE A 312 -29.30 -0.01 9.21
N THR A 313 -29.88 -1.20 9.19
CA THR A 313 -29.33 -2.37 8.49
C THR A 313 -30.34 -2.89 7.49
N ASP A 314 -29.86 -3.54 6.44
CA ASP A 314 -30.72 -4.35 5.58
C ASP A 314 -31.40 -5.43 6.41
N LYS A 315 -32.67 -5.70 6.10
CA LYS A 315 -33.41 -6.79 6.73
C LYS A 315 -32.72 -8.10 6.31
N PRO A 316 -32.37 -8.99 7.26
CA PRO A 316 -31.79 -10.28 6.92
C PRO A 316 -32.66 -11.00 5.88
N GLU A 317 -32.06 -11.42 4.78
CA GLU A 317 -32.78 -12.21 3.79
C GLU A 317 -33.29 -13.49 4.46
N PRO A 318 -34.54 -13.89 4.22
CA PRO A 318 -35.01 -15.19 4.67
C PRO A 318 -34.08 -16.23 4.05
N LYS A 319 -33.56 -17.14 4.89
CA LYS A 319 -32.73 -18.26 4.42
C LYS A 319 -33.47 -18.90 3.25
N SER A 320 -32.88 -18.87 2.06
CA SER A 320 -33.41 -19.58 0.91
C SER A 320 -33.63 -21.03 1.36
N SER A 321 -34.84 -21.56 1.20
CA SER A 321 -35.05 -22.99 1.29
C SER A 321 -34.00 -23.63 0.37
N ALA A 322 -33.04 -24.34 0.96
CA ALA A 322 -32.12 -25.15 0.18
C ALA A 322 -32.96 -25.94 -0.83
N PRO A 323 -32.53 -26.06 -2.09
CA PRO A 323 -33.21 -26.94 -3.03
C PRO A 323 -33.38 -28.27 -2.31
N ALA A 324 -34.63 -28.77 -2.25
CA ALA A 324 -34.88 -30.11 -1.76
C ALA A 324 -33.93 -31.02 -2.53
N GLY A 325 -32.91 -31.52 -1.82
CA GLY A 325 -31.92 -32.41 -2.39
C GLY A 325 -32.68 -33.57 -3.01
N ASP A 326 -32.41 -33.78 -4.28
CA ASP A 326 -32.79 -34.99 -5.00
C ASP A 326 -32.46 -36.21 -4.11
N PRO A 327 -33.41 -37.11 -3.80
CA PRO A 327 -33.15 -38.29 -2.99
C PRO A 327 -32.26 -39.33 -3.67
N SER A 328 -31.65 -39.02 -4.83
CA SER A 328 -30.85 -39.95 -5.60
C SER A 328 -29.38 -39.50 -5.73
N GLY A 329 -28.48 -40.24 -5.09
CA GLY A 329 -27.02 -40.08 -5.19
C GLY A 329 -26.41 -39.83 -3.82
N GLY A 330 -26.24 -40.85 -2.96
CA GLY A 330 -25.33 -41.96 -3.21
C GLY A 330 -24.11 -41.73 -2.33
N MET A 331 -24.03 -42.49 -1.23
CA MET A 331 -22.91 -42.46 -0.30
C MET A 331 -21.61 -42.82 -1.02
N ASP A 332 -20.59 -41.98 -0.90
CA ASP A 332 -19.20 -42.42 -0.96
C ASP A 332 -18.37 -41.63 0.06
N PHE A 333 -17.47 -42.39 0.67
CA PHE A 333 -16.66 -42.09 1.86
C PHE A 333 -15.69 -40.91 1.69
#